data_AF-A0A672HJT6-F1
#
_entry.id   AF-A0A672HJT6-F1
#
_cell.length_a   1.000
_cell.length_b   1.000
_cell.length_c   1.000
_cell.angle_alpha   90.00
_cell.angle_beta   90.00
_cell.angle_gamma   90.00
#
_symmetry.space_group_name_H-M   'P 1'
#
loop_
_entity.id
_entity.type
_entity.pdbx_description
1 polymer ?
#
loop_
_entity_poly.entity_id
_entity_poly.type
_entity_poly.pdbx_seq_one_letter_code
_entity_poly.pdbx_strand_id
1 'polypeptide(L)'
;PRGPSPNTSGLSDAGEKLEEILGKEYAKMSMTLAKASMPSPNADLETRADFLQYACPIELDPNTANPHLSLSNRNRKVAFLSGEQDYPKHSNRFNYSWQVLSRQSLTGRCYLEVERSSSGVVVAVAYKSMGRAGIFSDCVFGLNDKSWALDCFEFRHNEVKTAITATWTPRVGVFLDHSAGVLCFYGISDTMTLLHRVQTTFTEPLHAGLWLSNGATAELCSLQPDRSNTV
;
A
#
# COMPACT_ATOMS: atom_id res chain seq x y z
N PRO A 1 37.47 52.07 -0.03
CA PRO A 1 36.71 50.98 -0.69
C PRO A 1 36.82 49.66 0.11
N ARG A 2 35.81 49.37 0.95
CA ARG A 2 35.61 48.00 1.49
C ARG A 2 34.80 47.23 0.45
N GLY A 3 35.38 46.16 -0.11
CA GLY A 3 34.66 45.24 -0.99
C GLY A 3 33.57 44.47 -0.23
N PRO A 4 32.55 43.94 -0.92
CA PRO A 4 31.45 43.24 -0.29
C PRO A 4 31.95 41.93 0.34
N SER A 5 31.53 41.66 1.58
CA SER A 5 31.78 40.39 2.27
C SER A 5 31.09 39.24 1.51
N PRO A 6 31.70 38.03 1.44
CA PRO A 6 31.09 36.91 0.73
C PRO A 6 29.82 36.46 1.47
N ASN A 7 28.73 36.22 0.73
CA ASN A 7 27.51 35.61 1.24
C ASN A 7 27.80 34.15 1.64
N THR A 8 28.14 33.93 2.91
CA THR A 8 28.42 32.60 3.48
C THR A 8 27.17 31.78 3.75
N SER A 9 25.99 32.42 3.85
CA SER A 9 24.71 31.74 4.12
C SER A 9 24.29 30.80 2.98
N GLY A 10 24.45 31.20 1.73
CA GLY A 10 24.08 30.38 0.57
C GLY A 10 24.98 29.14 0.36
N LEU A 11 26.21 29.16 0.89
CA LEU A 11 27.13 28.01 0.88
C LEU A 11 26.77 26.97 1.95
N SER A 12 26.27 27.42 3.11
CA SER A 12 25.80 26.54 4.19
C SER A 12 24.54 25.78 3.78
N ASP A 13 23.54 26.49 3.22
CA ASP A 13 22.28 25.90 2.74
C ASP A 13 22.50 24.86 1.63
N ALA A 14 23.48 25.10 0.75
CA ALA A 14 23.83 24.16 -0.30
C ALA A 14 24.50 22.88 0.26
N GLY A 15 25.31 23.02 1.30
CA GLY A 15 25.93 21.88 2.00
C GLY A 15 24.90 20.99 2.70
N GLU A 16 23.97 21.60 3.44
CA GLU A 16 22.91 20.85 4.14
C GLU A 16 22.00 20.09 3.18
N LYS A 17 21.62 20.71 2.05
CA LYS A 17 20.84 20.02 1.00
C LYS A 17 21.59 18.85 0.36
N LEU A 18 22.90 18.99 0.18
CA LEU A 18 23.71 17.92 -0.42
C LEU A 18 23.80 16.72 0.53
N GLU A 19 24.01 16.96 1.83
CA GLU A 19 24.02 15.91 2.86
C GLU A 19 22.66 15.21 2.96
N GLU A 20 21.55 15.96 2.87
CA GLU A 20 20.21 15.38 2.86
C GLU A 20 19.99 14.47 1.64
N ILE A 21 20.43 14.91 0.45
CA ILE A 21 20.33 14.12 -0.79
C ILE A 21 21.20 12.87 -0.70
N LEU A 22 22.44 12.99 -0.25
CA LEU A 22 23.37 11.86 -0.10
C LEU A 22 22.84 10.86 0.92
N GLY A 23 22.28 11.33 2.05
CA GLY A 23 21.63 10.48 3.04
C GLY A 23 20.43 9.71 2.48
N LYS A 24 19.58 10.39 1.69
CA LYS A 24 18.43 9.75 1.01
C LYS A 24 18.87 8.71 -0.01
N GLU A 25 19.88 9.00 -0.82
CA GLU A 25 20.39 8.05 -1.83
C GLU A 25 21.11 6.87 -1.18
N TYR A 26 21.91 7.11 -0.13
CA TYR A 26 22.57 6.03 0.61
C TYR A 26 21.56 5.10 1.29
N ALA A 27 20.47 5.65 1.85
CA ALA A 27 19.39 4.86 2.42
C ALA A 27 18.71 3.99 1.34
N LYS A 28 18.40 4.53 0.16
CA LYS A 28 17.83 3.78 -0.97
C LYS A 28 18.75 2.63 -1.43
N MET A 29 20.05 2.89 -1.56
CA MET A 29 21.03 1.89 -1.96
C MET A 29 21.17 0.79 -0.90
N SER A 30 21.26 1.18 0.37
CA SER A 30 21.34 0.24 1.50
C SER A 30 20.10 -0.67 1.58
N MET A 31 18.91 -0.11 1.38
CA MET A 31 17.67 -0.89 1.30
C MET A 31 17.65 -1.85 0.10
N THR A 32 18.21 -1.44 -1.04
CA THR A 32 18.27 -2.27 -2.26
C THR A 32 19.20 -3.47 -2.05
N LEU A 33 20.38 -3.27 -1.46
CA LEU A 33 21.32 -4.35 -1.13
C LEU A 33 20.75 -5.32 -0.09
N ALA A 34 20.09 -4.80 0.95
CA ALA A 34 19.42 -5.63 1.94
C ALA A 34 18.34 -6.52 1.31
N LYS A 35 17.56 -5.98 0.35
CA LYS A 35 16.51 -6.73 -0.37
C LYS A 35 17.05 -7.89 -1.21
N ALA A 36 18.25 -7.75 -1.78
CA ALA A 36 18.89 -8.77 -2.62
C ALA A 36 19.51 -9.94 -1.83
N SER A 37 19.84 -9.75 -0.55
CA SER A 37 20.56 -10.73 0.27
C SER A 37 19.70 -11.43 1.32
N MET A 38 18.42 -11.07 1.47
CA MET A 38 17.56 -11.68 2.48
C MET A 38 16.96 -13.00 1.95
N PRO A 39 17.18 -14.15 2.64
CA PRO A 39 16.42 -15.36 2.39
C PRO A 39 14.93 -15.04 2.39
N SER A 40 14.14 -15.70 1.54
CA SER A 40 12.69 -15.57 1.61
C SER A 40 12.23 -16.18 2.96
N PRO A 41 11.67 -15.40 3.90
CA PRO A 41 11.08 -15.93 5.13
C PRO A 41 9.83 -16.78 4.84
N ASN A 42 9.41 -16.83 3.57
CA ASN A 42 8.35 -17.67 3.04
C ASN A 42 8.92 -18.68 2.03
N ALA A 43 10.11 -19.24 2.27
CA ALA A 43 10.71 -20.25 1.38
C ALA A 43 9.75 -21.42 1.10
N ASP A 44 8.82 -21.69 2.02
CA ASP A 44 7.83 -22.76 1.91
C ASP A 44 6.56 -22.35 1.12
N LEU A 45 6.42 -21.07 0.70
CA LEU A 45 5.28 -20.59 -0.09
C LEU A 45 5.75 -20.26 -1.51
N GLU A 46 5.55 -21.21 -2.42
CA GLU A 46 5.98 -21.08 -3.81
C GLU A 46 4.79 -20.89 -4.76
N THR A 47 3.64 -21.46 -4.42
CA THR A 47 2.47 -21.47 -5.29
C THR A 47 1.35 -20.58 -4.75
N ARG A 48 0.48 -20.12 -5.66
CA ARG A 48 -0.74 -19.40 -5.27
C ARG A 48 -1.59 -20.21 -4.28
N ALA A 49 -1.61 -21.54 -4.39
CA ALA A 49 -2.34 -22.41 -3.48
C ALA A 49 -1.80 -22.33 -2.03
N ASP A 50 -0.49 -22.19 -1.86
CA ASP A 50 0.13 -22.04 -0.54
C ASP A 50 -0.29 -20.72 0.13
N PHE A 51 -0.36 -19.63 -0.64
CA PHE A 51 -0.87 -18.35 -0.15
C PHE A 51 -2.35 -18.39 0.22
N LEU A 52 -3.17 -19.11 -0.56
CA LEU A 52 -4.62 -19.22 -0.31
C LEU A 52 -4.96 -19.89 1.03
N GLN A 53 -4.04 -20.67 1.62
CA GLN A 53 -4.21 -21.22 2.97
C GLN A 53 -4.33 -20.14 4.05
N TYR A 54 -3.81 -18.93 3.76
CA TYR A 54 -3.85 -17.77 4.65
C TYR A 54 -4.90 -16.73 4.21
N ALA A 55 -5.85 -17.10 3.36
CA ALA A 55 -6.89 -16.21 2.88
C ALA A 55 -7.67 -15.56 4.03
N CYS A 56 -7.64 -14.23 4.12
CA CYS A 56 -8.32 -13.47 5.15
C CYS A 56 -9.66 -12.92 4.61
N PRO A 57 -10.80 -13.21 5.28
CA PRO A 57 -12.09 -12.66 4.88
C PRO A 57 -12.17 -11.18 5.29
N ILE A 58 -12.16 -10.30 4.29
CA ILE A 58 -12.06 -8.85 4.51
C ILE A 58 -13.20 -8.13 3.81
N GLU A 59 -13.71 -7.10 4.48
CA GLU A 59 -14.71 -6.16 3.98
C GLU A 59 -14.16 -4.73 4.12
N LEU A 60 -14.54 -3.86 3.19
CA LEU A 60 -14.24 -2.42 3.26
C LEU A 60 -15.12 -1.77 4.34
N ASP A 61 -14.56 -0.81 5.08
CA ASP A 61 -15.24 -0.09 6.15
C ASP A 61 -15.92 1.18 5.62
N PRO A 62 -17.27 1.24 5.59
CA PRO A 62 -18.01 2.44 5.19
C PRO A 62 -17.70 3.68 6.04
N ASN A 63 -17.19 3.51 7.27
CA ASN A 63 -16.79 4.62 8.13
C ASN A 63 -15.46 5.27 7.73
N THR A 64 -14.70 4.61 6.86
CA THR A 64 -13.43 5.13 6.34
C THR A 64 -13.57 5.66 4.92
N ALA A 65 -14.49 5.10 4.13
CA ALA A 65 -14.68 5.42 2.72
C ALA A 65 -14.89 6.92 2.46
N ASN A 66 -14.11 7.48 1.54
CA ASN A 66 -14.39 8.82 1.04
C ASN A 66 -15.80 8.92 0.43
N PRO A 67 -16.52 10.06 0.55
CA PRO A 67 -17.85 10.21 -0.02
C PRO A 67 -17.95 9.97 -1.53
N HIS A 68 -16.89 10.09 -2.32
CA HIS A 68 -16.92 9.74 -3.75
C HIS A 68 -16.78 8.24 -4.04
N LEU A 69 -16.56 7.41 -3.02
CA LEU A 69 -16.44 5.97 -3.18
C LEU A 69 -17.74 5.29 -2.78
N SER A 70 -18.33 4.54 -3.69
CA SER A 70 -19.51 3.73 -3.43
C SER A 70 -19.12 2.29 -3.14
N LEU A 71 -19.55 1.78 -1.98
CA LEU A 71 -19.33 0.40 -1.56
C LEU A 71 -20.53 -0.47 -1.95
N SER A 72 -20.25 -1.64 -2.52
CA SER A 72 -21.25 -2.61 -2.95
C SER A 72 -20.74 -4.04 -2.76
N ASN A 73 -21.55 -5.04 -3.16
CA ASN A 73 -21.25 -6.45 -3.01
C ASN A 73 -20.78 -6.83 -1.58
N ARG A 74 -21.63 -6.53 -0.58
CA ARG A 74 -21.29 -6.74 0.85
C ARG A 74 -19.99 -6.03 1.25
N ASN A 75 -19.82 -4.79 0.78
CA ASN A 75 -18.64 -3.96 0.99
C ASN A 75 -17.32 -4.58 0.50
N ARG A 76 -17.35 -5.48 -0.48
CA ARG A 76 -16.14 -6.01 -1.10
C ARG A 76 -15.75 -5.29 -2.38
N LYS A 77 -16.72 -4.66 -3.04
CA LYS A 77 -16.50 -3.88 -4.25
C LYS A 77 -16.60 -2.39 -3.96
N VAL A 78 -15.70 -1.62 -4.55
CA VAL A 78 -15.68 -0.17 -4.49
C VAL A 78 -15.60 0.41 -5.90
N ALA A 79 -16.37 1.46 -6.13
CA ALA A 79 -16.36 2.22 -7.38
C ALA A 79 -16.24 3.71 -7.07
N PHE A 80 -15.46 4.43 -7.88
CA PHE A 80 -15.48 5.88 -7.86
C PHE A 80 -16.76 6.39 -8.54
N LEU A 81 -17.45 7.35 -7.91
CA LEU A 81 -18.57 8.08 -8.46
C LEU A 81 -18.33 9.59 -8.37
N SER A 82 -18.79 10.33 -9.38
CA SER A 82 -18.70 11.80 -9.39
C SER A 82 -19.54 12.44 -8.28
N GLY A 83 -20.68 11.84 -7.93
CA GLY A 83 -21.54 12.28 -6.83
C GLY A 83 -21.11 11.73 -5.47
N GLU A 84 -21.21 12.56 -4.45
CA GLU A 84 -20.99 12.14 -3.07
C GLU A 84 -22.08 11.16 -2.59
N GLN A 85 -21.68 10.16 -1.82
CA GLN A 85 -22.54 9.20 -1.16
C GLN A 85 -22.92 9.73 0.23
N ASP A 86 -24.14 9.42 0.66
CA ASP A 86 -24.67 9.81 1.98
C ASP A 86 -24.07 8.97 3.11
N TYR A 87 -22.80 9.23 3.42
CA TYR A 87 -22.14 8.60 4.56
C TYR A 87 -22.23 9.46 5.82
N PRO A 88 -22.53 8.87 6.99
CA PRO A 88 -22.51 9.60 8.26
C PRO A 88 -21.14 10.23 8.53
N LYS A 89 -21.13 11.40 9.20
CA LYS A 89 -19.88 12.01 9.66
C LYS A 89 -19.13 11.05 10.59
N HIS A 90 -17.85 10.83 10.32
CA HIS A 90 -17.03 9.91 11.09
C HIS A 90 -15.56 10.37 11.09
N SER A 91 -14.89 10.30 12.24
CA SER A 91 -13.50 10.76 12.39
C SER A 91 -12.49 9.94 11.57
N ASN A 92 -12.79 8.67 11.32
CA ASN A 92 -11.96 7.79 10.50
C ASN A 92 -12.16 7.97 8.98
N ARG A 93 -13.05 8.87 8.54
CA ARG A 93 -13.38 9.04 7.11
C ARG A 93 -12.29 9.81 6.38
N PHE A 94 -11.87 9.32 5.22
CA PHE A 94 -11.01 10.08 4.33
C PHE A 94 -11.79 11.19 3.65
N ASN A 95 -11.40 12.44 3.86
CA ASN A 95 -12.04 13.58 3.19
C ASN A 95 -11.19 14.13 2.03
N TYR A 96 -9.86 14.03 2.12
CA TYR A 96 -8.94 14.66 1.15
C TYR A 96 -8.59 13.79 -0.05
N SER A 97 -8.83 12.48 0.03
CA SER A 97 -8.41 11.53 -0.99
C SER A 97 -9.38 10.37 -1.08
N TRP A 98 -9.56 9.86 -2.29
CA TRP A 98 -10.53 8.83 -2.65
C TRP A 98 -10.06 7.44 -2.19
N GLN A 99 -10.08 7.25 -0.87
CA GLN A 99 -9.54 6.08 -0.19
C GLN A 99 -10.57 5.40 0.69
N VAL A 100 -10.36 4.12 0.94
CA VAL A 100 -11.10 3.31 1.90
C VAL A 100 -10.14 2.28 2.52
N LEU A 101 -10.37 1.94 3.79
CA LEU A 101 -9.67 0.86 4.49
C LEU A 101 -10.62 -0.31 4.76
N SER A 102 -10.05 -1.48 5.01
CA SER A 102 -10.78 -2.63 5.52
C SER A 102 -11.25 -2.42 6.95
N ARG A 103 -12.36 -3.07 7.28
CA ARG A 103 -12.88 -3.14 8.65
C ARG A 103 -12.01 -4.04 9.53
N GLN A 104 -11.63 -5.20 9.01
CA GLN A 104 -10.78 -6.16 9.69
C GLN A 104 -9.32 -5.71 9.61
N SER A 105 -8.59 -5.91 10.71
CA SER A 105 -7.14 -5.79 10.75
C SER A 105 -6.49 -7.08 10.25
N LEU A 106 -5.41 -6.95 9.49
CA LEU A 106 -4.51 -8.01 9.08
C LEU A 106 -3.50 -8.25 10.21
N THR A 107 -3.58 -9.42 10.83
CA THR A 107 -2.70 -9.83 11.94
C THR A 107 -2.14 -11.22 11.66
N GLY A 108 -0.91 -11.49 12.08
CA GLY A 108 -0.25 -12.77 11.79
C GLY A 108 0.00 -12.94 10.29
N ARG A 109 -0.24 -14.15 9.77
CA ARG A 109 -0.19 -14.43 8.33
C ARG A 109 -1.56 -14.20 7.69
N CYS A 110 -1.61 -13.28 6.73
CA CYS A 110 -2.81 -12.98 5.95
C CYS A 110 -2.50 -12.89 4.47
N TYR A 111 -3.43 -13.37 3.66
CA TYR A 111 -3.43 -13.23 2.22
C TYR A 111 -4.76 -12.68 1.73
N LEU A 112 -4.71 -11.77 0.77
CA LEU A 112 -5.89 -11.25 0.07
C LEU A 112 -5.55 -11.01 -1.39
N GLU A 113 -6.59 -10.99 -2.23
CA GLU A 113 -6.47 -10.60 -3.63
C GLU A 113 -7.43 -9.46 -3.94
N VAL A 114 -6.99 -8.54 -4.78
CA VAL A 114 -7.78 -7.40 -5.26
C VAL A 114 -7.85 -7.47 -6.78
N GLU A 115 -9.05 -7.56 -7.32
CA GLU A 115 -9.32 -7.35 -8.74
C GLU A 115 -9.46 -5.84 -9.01
N ARG A 116 -8.83 -5.33 -10.06
CA ARG A 116 -8.76 -3.89 -10.37
C ARG A 116 -9.13 -3.67 -11.82
N SER A 117 -9.98 -2.68 -12.09
CA SER A 117 -10.47 -2.42 -13.45
C SER A 117 -9.49 -1.69 -14.35
N SER A 118 -8.52 -0.96 -13.78
CA SER A 118 -7.60 -0.12 -14.56
C SER A 118 -6.34 0.20 -13.76
N SER A 119 -5.45 0.98 -14.39
CA SER A 119 -4.24 1.46 -13.73
C SER A 119 -4.48 2.53 -12.66
N GLY A 120 -5.71 3.04 -12.57
CA GLY A 120 -6.15 4.04 -11.61
C GLY A 120 -6.48 3.50 -10.22
N VAL A 121 -6.03 2.29 -9.87
CA VAL A 121 -6.26 1.68 -8.56
C VAL A 121 -4.95 1.46 -7.85
N VAL A 122 -4.83 1.99 -6.63
CA VAL A 122 -3.72 1.71 -5.71
C VAL A 122 -4.20 0.69 -4.68
N VAL A 123 -3.42 -0.37 -4.49
CA VAL A 123 -3.61 -1.35 -3.41
C VAL A 123 -2.61 -1.03 -2.32
N ALA A 124 -3.10 -0.82 -1.10
CA ALA A 124 -2.28 -0.46 0.03
C ALA A 124 -2.51 -1.39 1.22
N VAL A 125 -1.56 -1.36 2.14
CA VAL A 125 -1.80 -1.69 3.55
C VAL A 125 -1.37 -0.49 4.38
N ALA A 126 -2.12 -0.19 5.44
CA ALA A 126 -1.84 0.98 6.26
C ALA A 126 -2.21 0.75 7.72
N TYR A 127 -1.54 1.46 8.61
CA TYR A 127 -1.97 1.55 10.00
C TYR A 127 -3.27 2.34 10.12
N LYS A 128 -4.06 1.97 11.13
CA LYS A 128 -5.29 2.71 11.45
C LYS A 128 -4.97 4.13 11.94
N SER A 129 -3.79 4.36 12.50
CA SER A 129 -3.28 5.67 12.95
C SER A 129 -2.80 6.60 11.82
N MET A 130 -2.86 6.17 10.56
CA MET A 130 -2.61 7.05 9.41
C MET A 130 -3.62 8.22 9.41
N GLY A 131 -3.19 9.39 8.94
CA GLY A 131 -4.02 10.60 8.93
C GLY A 131 -5.30 10.44 8.11
N ARG A 132 -6.33 11.21 8.49
CA ARG A 132 -7.62 11.31 7.78
C ARG A 132 -7.94 12.74 7.36
N ALA A 133 -7.29 13.70 8.01
CA ALA A 133 -7.34 15.12 7.76
C ALA A 133 -6.01 15.78 8.13
N GLY A 134 -5.78 17.02 7.66
CA GLY A 134 -4.56 17.78 7.91
C GLY A 134 -3.68 17.89 6.66
N ILE A 135 -2.39 17.59 6.81
CA ILE A 135 -1.42 17.65 5.71
C ILE A 135 -1.75 16.53 4.72
N PHE A 136 -1.66 16.84 3.42
CA PHE A 136 -2.01 15.90 2.35
C PHE A 136 -1.20 14.60 2.42
N SER A 137 0.11 14.66 2.66
CA SER A 137 1.00 13.50 2.77
C SER A 137 0.62 12.55 3.91
N ASP A 138 0.21 13.10 5.06
CA ASP A 138 -0.25 12.31 6.22
C ASP A 138 -1.49 11.46 5.93
N CYS A 139 -2.28 11.87 4.93
CA CYS A 139 -3.59 11.29 4.63
C CYS A 139 -3.59 10.35 3.43
N VAL A 140 -2.54 10.32 2.61
CA VAL A 140 -2.51 9.61 1.32
C VAL A 140 -1.59 8.39 1.37
N PHE A 141 -2.08 7.25 0.90
CA PHE A 141 -1.31 6.01 0.89
C PHE A 141 0.04 6.18 0.19
N GLY A 142 1.09 5.72 0.87
CA GLY A 142 2.48 5.72 0.39
C GLY A 142 3.21 7.06 0.55
N LEU A 143 2.53 8.15 0.94
CA LEU A 143 3.16 9.45 1.20
C LEU A 143 3.50 9.66 2.69
N ASN A 144 3.40 8.62 3.50
CA ASN A 144 3.72 8.63 4.92
C ASN A 144 4.38 7.31 5.33
N ASP A 145 4.95 7.28 6.51
CA ASP A 145 5.58 6.12 7.14
C ASP A 145 4.59 5.10 7.72
N LYS A 146 3.29 5.36 7.59
CA LYS A 146 2.20 4.51 8.12
C LYS A 146 1.48 3.69 7.04
N SER A 147 1.95 3.76 5.80
CA SER A 147 1.32 3.06 4.68
C SER A 147 2.33 2.59 3.64
N TRP A 148 1.99 1.46 3.01
CA TRP A 148 2.73 0.82 1.93
C TRP A 148 1.77 0.62 0.77
N ALA A 149 2.05 1.23 -0.37
CA ALA A 149 1.09 1.37 -1.46
C ALA A 149 1.68 0.93 -2.79
N LEU A 150 0.93 0.16 -3.57
CA LEU A 150 1.31 -0.33 -4.88
C LEU A 150 0.29 0.13 -5.92
N ASP A 151 0.77 0.84 -6.93
CA ASP A 151 -0.01 1.11 -8.14
C ASP A 151 0.43 0.19 -9.30
N CYS A 152 0.41 0.68 -10.52
CA CYS A 152 0.73 -0.11 -11.71
C CYS A 152 2.19 0.02 -12.14
N PHE A 153 2.86 1.06 -11.65
CA PHE A 153 4.17 1.47 -12.11
C PHE A 153 5.14 1.61 -10.96
N GLU A 154 4.66 1.84 -9.74
CA GLU A 154 5.51 2.04 -8.59
C GLU A 154 4.91 1.51 -7.28
N PHE A 155 5.82 1.14 -6.40
CA PHE A 155 5.59 0.97 -4.98
C PHE A 155 5.98 2.25 -4.24
N ARG A 156 5.21 2.65 -3.24
CA ARG A 156 5.41 3.86 -2.44
C ARG A 156 5.34 3.58 -0.95
N HIS A 157 6.29 4.13 -0.20
CA HIS A 157 6.27 4.17 1.25
C HIS A 157 7.08 5.39 1.73
N ASN A 158 6.52 6.18 2.65
CA ASN A 158 7.17 7.38 3.17
C ASN A 158 7.70 8.32 2.07
N GLU A 159 6.87 8.56 1.05
CA GLU A 159 7.18 9.35 -0.16
C GLU A 159 8.28 8.76 -1.06
N VAL A 160 8.94 7.68 -0.65
CA VAL A 160 9.93 6.97 -1.45
C VAL A 160 9.23 6.09 -2.47
N LYS A 161 9.57 6.32 -3.74
CA LYS A 161 9.05 5.59 -4.90
C LYS A 161 10.05 4.54 -5.36
N THR A 162 9.57 3.33 -5.60
CA THR A 162 10.32 2.24 -6.23
C THR A 162 9.58 1.80 -7.48
N ALA A 163 10.22 1.90 -8.64
CA ALA A 163 9.62 1.47 -9.91
C ALA A 163 9.34 -0.05 -9.90
N ILE A 164 8.20 -0.43 -10.47
CA ILE A 164 7.81 -1.81 -10.74
C ILE A 164 8.07 -2.07 -12.22
N THR A 165 8.98 -2.99 -12.51
CA THR A 165 9.36 -3.36 -13.88
C THR A 165 8.50 -4.47 -14.47
N ALA A 166 7.68 -5.12 -13.64
CA ALA A 166 6.79 -6.18 -14.06
C ALA A 166 5.58 -5.61 -14.82
N THR A 167 5.04 -6.41 -15.74
CA THR A 167 3.83 -6.06 -16.49
C THR A 167 2.64 -5.88 -15.56
N TRP A 168 1.81 -4.88 -15.87
CA TRP A 168 0.55 -4.68 -15.16
C TRP A 168 -0.34 -5.92 -15.22
N THR A 169 -0.96 -6.24 -14.10
CA THR A 169 -1.94 -7.33 -13.96
C THR A 169 -3.23 -6.80 -13.34
N PRO A 170 -4.39 -7.30 -13.79
CA PRO A 170 -5.69 -6.83 -13.28
C PRO A 170 -5.88 -7.25 -11.81
N ARG A 171 -5.27 -8.36 -11.39
CA ARG A 171 -5.32 -8.86 -10.02
C ARG A 171 -3.99 -8.71 -9.28
N VAL A 172 -4.08 -8.20 -8.05
CA VAL A 172 -2.94 -8.10 -7.12
C VAL A 172 -3.19 -8.98 -5.90
N GLY A 173 -2.23 -9.83 -5.59
CA GLY A 173 -2.15 -10.55 -4.32
C GLY A 173 -1.34 -9.75 -3.30
N VAL A 174 -1.80 -9.72 -2.05
CA VAL A 174 -1.06 -9.13 -0.93
C VAL A 174 -0.90 -10.17 0.14
N PHE A 175 0.35 -10.51 0.46
CA PHE A 175 0.70 -11.40 1.57
C PHE A 175 1.38 -10.60 2.67
N LEU A 176 0.93 -10.80 3.90
CA LEU A 176 1.50 -10.23 5.11
C LEU A 176 1.86 -11.37 6.05
N ASP A 177 3.10 -11.39 6.55
CA ASP A 177 3.45 -12.05 7.81
C ASP A 177 3.84 -10.94 8.80
N HIS A 178 2.87 -10.53 9.62
CA HIS A 178 3.03 -9.42 10.54
C HIS A 178 4.14 -9.70 11.57
N SER A 179 4.20 -10.93 12.08
CA SER A 179 5.16 -11.35 13.10
C SER A 179 6.59 -11.42 12.59
N ALA A 180 6.76 -11.90 11.35
CA ALA A 180 8.07 -11.95 10.69
C ALA A 180 8.44 -10.61 10.03
N GLY A 181 7.55 -9.62 10.02
CA GLY A 181 7.81 -8.32 9.44
C GLY A 181 7.86 -8.31 7.91
N VAL A 182 7.07 -9.16 7.26
CA VAL A 182 7.14 -9.41 5.81
C VAL A 182 5.86 -8.92 5.15
N LEU A 183 5.99 -8.10 4.12
CA LEU A 183 4.87 -7.72 3.25
C LEU A 183 5.29 -7.90 1.79
N CYS A 184 4.51 -8.67 1.05
CA CYS A 184 4.73 -8.95 -0.36
C CYS A 184 3.51 -8.57 -1.19
N PHE A 185 3.78 -7.98 -2.34
CA PHE A 185 2.80 -7.71 -3.38
C PHE A 185 3.10 -8.56 -4.60
N TYR A 186 2.07 -9.18 -5.15
CA TYR A 186 2.16 -10.07 -6.31
C TYR A 186 1.22 -9.62 -7.41
N GLY A 187 1.66 -9.73 -8.65
CA GLY A 187 0.82 -9.63 -9.83
C GLY A 187 0.32 -11.01 -10.20
N ILE A 188 -0.98 -11.14 -10.47
CA ILE A 188 -1.62 -12.42 -10.74
C ILE A 188 -2.27 -12.37 -12.12
N SER A 189 -1.76 -13.22 -13.01
CA SER A 189 -2.35 -13.56 -14.30
C SER A 189 -2.42 -15.08 -14.39
N ASP A 190 -1.78 -15.68 -15.41
CA ASP A 190 -1.57 -17.13 -15.49
C ASP A 190 -0.53 -17.60 -14.46
N THR A 191 0.37 -16.69 -14.05
CA THR A 191 1.38 -16.94 -13.02
C THR A 191 1.31 -15.88 -11.91
N MET A 192 1.87 -16.21 -10.75
CA MET A 192 1.97 -15.30 -9.61
C MET A 192 3.40 -14.74 -9.55
N THR A 193 3.57 -13.46 -9.86
CA THR A 193 4.89 -12.81 -9.95
C THR A 193 5.08 -11.85 -8.78
N LEU A 194 6.19 -11.94 -8.05
CA LEU A 194 6.53 -10.99 -6.99
C LEU A 194 6.80 -9.60 -7.60
N LEU A 195 6.00 -8.61 -7.22
CA LEU A 195 6.16 -7.21 -7.66
C LEU A 195 7.03 -6.44 -6.68
N HIS A 196 6.76 -6.60 -5.38
CA HIS A 196 7.51 -5.91 -4.35
C HIS A 196 7.50 -6.69 -3.04
N ARG A 197 8.60 -6.59 -2.29
CA ARG A 197 8.74 -7.14 -0.94
C ARG A 197 9.31 -6.07 -0.02
N VAL A 198 8.71 -5.96 1.16
CA VAL A 198 9.14 -5.16 2.30
C VAL A 198 9.54 -6.11 3.43
N GLN A 199 10.63 -5.76 4.11
CA GLN A 199 11.05 -6.37 5.37
C GLN A 199 11.16 -5.25 6.41
N THR A 200 10.31 -5.24 7.43
CA THR A 200 10.27 -4.18 8.44
C THR A 200 9.58 -4.66 9.72
N THR A 201 9.75 -3.96 10.84
CA THR A 201 9.00 -4.24 12.06
C THR A 201 7.69 -3.44 12.05
N PHE A 202 6.57 -4.13 11.92
CA PHE A 202 5.27 -3.49 12.03
C PHE A 202 4.94 -3.17 13.49
N THR A 203 4.54 -1.93 13.74
CA THR A 203 4.29 -1.39 15.09
C THR A 203 2.81 -1.39 15.46
N GLU A 204 1.92 -1.51 14.48
CA GLU A 204 0.47 -1.60 14.66
C GLU A 204 -0.12 -2.68 13.74
N PRO A 205 -1.34 -3.18 14.03
CA PRO A 205 -2.10 -3.97 13.07
C PRO A 205 -2.32 -3.20 11.77
N LEU A 206 -2.22 -3.90 10.64
CA LEU A 206 -2.42 -3.31 9.32
C LEU A 206 -3.87 -3.46 8.87
N HIS A 207 -4.32 -2.57 8.00
CA HIS A 207 -5.60 -2.67 7.30
C HIS A 207 -5.35 -2.64 5.80
N ALA A 208 -6.09 -3.44 5.02
CA ALA A 208 -6.06 -3.36 3.57
C ALA A 208 -6.67 -2.02 3.14
N GLY A 209 -6.10 -1.38 2.13
CA GLY A 209 -6.51 -0.07 1.64
C GLY A 209 -6.64 -0.04 0.14
N LEU A 210 -7.60 0.73 -0.35
CA LEU A 210 -7.80 0.96 -1.78
C LEU A 210 -7.92 2.47 -2.04
N TRP A 211 -7.19 2.96 -3.04
CA TRP A 211 -7.40 4.27 -3.64
C TRP A 211 -7.87 4.08 -5.08
N LEU A 212 -8.79 4.93 -5.54
CA LEU A 212 -9.37 4.84 -6.88
C LEU A 212 -9.35 6.20 -7.57
N SER A 213 -8.96 6.23 -8.83
CA SER A 213 -9.14 7.38 -9.73
C SER A 213 -10.55 7.42 -10.30
N ASN A 214 -10.86 8.53 -10.99
CA ASN A 214 -12.13 8.68 -11.70
C ASN A 214 -12.43 7.49 -12.62
N GLY A 215 -13.65 6.94 -12.51
CA GLY A 215 -14.14 5.81 -13.30
C GLY A 215 -13.53 4.44 -12.96
N ALA A 216 -12.60 4.36 -12.01
CA ALA A 216 -12.02 3.08 -11.60
C ALA A 216 -12.93 2.30 -10.63
N THR A 217 -12.77 0.99 -10.62
CA THR A 217 -13.40 0.08 -9.66
C THR A 217 -12.38 -0.94 -9.17
N ALA A 218 -12.59 -1.44 -7.96
CA ALA A 218 -11.79 -2.50 -7.37
C ALA A 218 -12.66 -3.43 -6.52
N GLU A 219 -12.26 -4.69 -6.41
CA GLU A 219 -12.99 -5.68 -5.65
C GLU A 219 -12.05 -6.61 -4.88
N LEU A 220 -12.26 -6.72 -3.57
CA LEU A 220 -11.64 -7.74 -2.74
C LEU A 220 -12.18 -9.11 -3.15
N CYS A 221 -11.32 -10.01 -3.64
CA CYS A 221 -11.73 -11.32 -4.16
C CYS A 221 -12.26 -12.24 -3.05
N SER A 222 -13.19 -13.12 -3.41
CA SER A 222 -13.73 -14.14 -2.50
C SER A 222 -12.82 -15.34 -2.57
N LEU A 223 -11.89 -15.43 -1.64
CA LEU A 223 -10.98 -16.56 -1.57
C LEU A 223 -11.64 -17.60 -0.66
N GLN A 224 -12.41 -18.52 -1.24
CA GLN A 224 -12.85 -19.68 -0.47
C GLN A 224 -11.70 -20.70 -0.43
N PRO A 225 -11.36 -21.26 0.74
CA PRO A 225 -10.62 -22.52 0.76
C PRO A 225 -11.52 -23.56 0.14
N ASP A 226 -11.05 -24.21 -0.92
CA ASP A 226 -11.77 -25.31 -1.55
C ASP A 226 -12.01 -26.39 -0.49
N ARG A 227 -13.28 -26.58 -0.11
CA ARG A 227 -13.68 -27.65 0.82
C ARG A 227 -14.00 -28.96 0.08
N SER A 228 -13.67 -29.07 -1.21
CA SER A 228 -13.75 -30.33 -1.94
C SER A 228 -12.47 -31.15 -1.79
N ASN A 229 -12.19 -31.60 -0.56
CA ASN A 229 -11.35 -32.78 -0.24
C ASN A 229 -11.37 -33.00 1.27
N THR A 230 -12.52 -33.42 1.80
CA THR A 230 -12.55 -34.24 3.00
C THR A 230 -13.16 -35.57 2.58
N VAL A 231 -12.32 -36.60 2.65
CA VAL A 231 -12.57 -38.01 2.31
C VAL A 231 -13.81 -38.56 3.01
#